data_AF-A0A396CG49-F1
#
_entry.id   AF-A0A396CG49-F1
#
_cell.length_a   1.000
_cell.length_b   1.000
_cell.length_c   1.000
_cell.angle_alpha   90.00
_cell.angle_beta   90.00
_cell.angle_gamma   90.00
#
_symmetry.space_group_name_H-M   'P 1'
#
loop_
_entity.id
_entity.type
_entity.pdbx_description
1 polymer ?
#
loop_
_entity_poly.entity_id
_entity_poly.type
_entity_poly.pdbx_seq_one_letter_code
_entity_poly.pdbx_strand_id
1 'polypeptide(L)'
;MRVEVAYEGRIEVFDTDRFTEAQPFSGRSMLADFTLEYEDAEKNGLWLTAHCYAANEGYRTDGEEVPEARREKGWRFQLASPKEASELESVAMDGETVLARMFGELVDVMKLDRASALFAGPGGSVASRMARLNDYLSNADERLAASSALMAESIGVAPDVLERAIAAEAAQMEPADDEESDWMEGYGDD
;
A
#
# COMPACT_ATOMS: atom_id res chain seq x y z
N MET A 1 8.28 -14.45 -6.81
CA MET A 1 8.10 -13.02 -7.11
C MET A 1 8.51 -12.77 -8.55
N ARG A 2 7.68 -12.07 -9.30
CA ARG A 2 7.90 -11.73 -10.71
C ARG A 2 7.78 -10.23 -10.89
N VAL A 3 8.84 -9.59 -11.40
CA VAL A 3 8.85 -8.17 -11.71
C VAL A 3 8.85 -7.99 -13.22
N GLU A 4 7.90 -7.24 -13.73
CA GLU A 4 7.80 -6.86 -15.14
C GLU A 4 8.13 -5.38 -15.27
N VAL A 5 9.09 -5.06 -16.14
CA VAL A 5 9.59 -3.72 -16.38
C VAL A 5 9.29 -3.38 -17.83
N ALA A 6 8.35 -2.47 -18.05
CA ALA A 6 7.91 -2.07 -19.38
C ALA A 6 8.55 -0.74 -19.80
N TYR A 7 9.02 -0.73 -21.04
CA TYR A 7 9.54 0.41 -21.78
C TYR A 7 8.74 0.55 -23.09
N GLU A 8 8.92 1.67 -23.79
CA GLU A 8 8.37 1.81 -25.14
C GLU A 8 8.89 0.69 -26.06
N GLY A 9 8.00 -0.22 -26.46
CA GLY A 9 8.30 -1.32 -27.38
C GLY A 9 9.09 -2.50 -26.79
N ARG A 10 9.36 -2.54 -25.48
CA ARG A 10 10.09 -3.64 -24.83
C ARG A 10 9.56 -3.92 -23.43
N ILE A 11 9.42 -5.19 -23.08
CA ILE A 11 9.12 -5.65 -21.72
C ILE A 11 10.22 -6.59 -21.25
N GLU A 12 10.75 -6.33 -20.07
CA GLU A 12 11.72 -7.20 -19.39
C GLU A 12 11.03 -7.87 -18.20
N VAL A 13 11.29 -9.16 -18.00
CA VAL A 13 10.65 -9.96 -16.95
C VAL A 13 11.73 -10.62 -16.09
N PHE A 14 11.69 -10.32 -14.79
CA PHE A 14 12.57 -10.87 -13.78
C PHE A 14 11.77 -11.81 -12.88
N ASP A 15 11.98 -13.10 -13.03
CA ASP A 15 11.23 -14.16 -12.34
C ASP A 15 12.16 -14.89 -11.35
N THR A 16 11.88 -14.78 -10.06
CA THR A 16 12.67 -15.43 -9.00
C THR A 16 12.49 -16.93 -8.95
N ASP A 17 11.49 -17.50 -9.63
CA ASP A 17 11.27 -18.95 -9.65
C ASP A 17 12.09 -19.63 -10.76
N ARG A 18 12.71 -18.83 -11.65
CA ARG A 18 13.48 -19.30 -12.81
C ARG A 18 14.98 -19.06 -12.71
N PHE A 19 15.54 -18.97 -11.50
CA PHE A 19 16.99 -18.91 -11.34
C PHE A 19 17.67 -20.09 -12.05
N THR A 20 18.63 -19.80 -12.91
CA THR A 20 19.32 -20.79 -13.76
C THR A 20 20.30 -21.66 -12.96
N GLU A 21 20.63 -21.28 -11.73
CA GLU A 21 21.34 -22.07 -10.72
C GLU A 21 20.72 -21.81 -9.33
N ALA A 22 20.92 -22.67 -8.33
CA ALA A 22 20.42 -22.48 -6.96
C ALA A 22 21.02 -21.24 -6.23
N GLN A 23 21.88 -20.49 -6.89
CA GLN A 23 22.36 -19.17 -6.46
C GLN A 23 21.22 -18.16 -6.65
N PRO A 24 20.94 -17.25 -5.69
CA PRO A 24 21.85 -16.71 -4.70
C PRO A 24 21.96 -17.46 -3.36
N PHE A 25 21.26 -18.59 -3.20
CA PHE A 25 21.09 -19.21 -1.88
C PHE A 25 22.12 -20.31 -1.61
N SER A 26 22.61 -20.38 -0.36
CA SER A 26 23.35 -21.56 0.10
C SER A 26 22.38 -22.71 0.39
N GLY A 27 22.84 -23.96 0.34
CA GLY A 27 22.03 -25.15 0.63
C GLY A 27 21.45 -25.26 2.05
N ARG A 28 21.59 -24.20 2.87
CA ARG A 28 21.04 -24.05 4.23
C ARG A 28 19.95 -22.98 4.32
N SER A 29 19.59 -22.37 3.19
CA SER A 29 18.48 -21.42 3.08
C SER A 29 17.14 -22.15 3.25
N MET A 30 16.34 -21.69 4.20
CA MET A 30 14.99 -22.23 4.47
C MET A 30 13.88 -21.27 4.02
N LEU A 31 14.20 -19.98 3.89
CA LEU A 31 13.29 -18.94 3.43
C LEU A 31 14.08 -17.90 2.63
N ALA A 32 13.50 -17.41 1.54
CA ALA A 32 14.01 -16.30 0.75
C ALA A 32 13.17 -15.04 1.03
N ASP A 33 13.82 -13.89 1.00
CA ASP A 33 13.23 -12.57 1.19
C ASP A 33 13.64 -11.70 0.00
N PHE A 34 12.67 -11.05 -0.63
CA PHE A 34 12.89 -10.20 -1.79
C PHE A 34 12.39 -8.79 -1.49
N THR A 35 13.22 -7.80 -1.79
CA THR A 35 12.88 -6.39 -1.62
C THR A 35 13.06 -5.69 -2.96
N LEU A 36 11.98 -5.13 -3.50
CA LEU A 36 12.02 -4.24 -4.67
C LEU A 36 12.16 -2.79 -4.17
N GLU A 37 13.29 -2.16 -4.48
CA GLU A 37 13.57 -0.76 -4.16
C GLU A 37 13.33 0.09 -5.42
N TYR A 38 12.33 0.94 -5.36
CA TYR A 38 11.85 1.73 -6.49
C TYR A 38 11.60 3.22 -6.16
N GLU A 39 11.91 3.63 -4.93
CA GLU A 39 11.83 5.03 -4.51
C GLU A 39 12.84 5.89 -5.27
N ASP A 40 12.36 6.99 -5.87
CA ASP A 40 13.11 7.85 -6.78
C ASP A 40 13.89 7.04 -7.84
N ALA A 41 13.23 6.07 -8.49
CA ALA A 41 13.87 5.16 -9.44
C ALA A 41 14.65 5.90 -10.56
N GLU A 42 14.16 7.06 -11.03
CA GLU A 42 14.85 7.88 -12.03
C GLU A 42 16.18 8.49 -11.54
N LYS A 43 16.39 8.54 -10.22
CA LYS A 43 17.64 8.99 -9.59
C LYS A 43 18.53 7.83 -9.15
N ASN A 44 17.93 6.79 -8.56
CA ASN A 44 18.65 5.71 -7.87
C ASN A 44 18.77 4.43 -8.70
N GLY A 45 17.93 4.28 -9.74
CA GLY A 45 17.70 3.03 -10.45
C GLY A 45 16.68 2.14 -9.74
N LEU A 46 16.21 1.11 -10.44
CA LEU A 46 15.35 0.07 -9.91
C LEU A 46 16.20 -1.12 -9.44
N TRP A 47 16.04 -1.52 -8.19
CA TRP A 47 16.86 -2.58 -7.59
C TRP A 47 16.02 -3.68 -6.97
N LEU A 48 16.46 -4.91 -7.15
CA LEU A 48 15.94 -6.09 -6.45
C LEU A 48 17.01 -6.63 -5.51
N THR A 49 16.73 -6.65 -4.22
CA THR A 49 17.59 -7.30 -3.23
C THR A 49 17.00 -8.65 -2.83
N ALA A 50 17.81 -9.70 -2.90
CA ALA A 50 17.45 -11.05 -2.45
C ALA A 50 18.28 -11.42 -1.21
N HIS A 51 17.60 -11.66 -0.09
CA HIS A 51 18.15 -12.16 1.16
C HIS A 51 17.66 -13.58 1.41
N CYS A 52 18.28 -14.28 2.37
CA CYS A 52 17.78 -15.56 2.84
C CYS A 52 17.84 -15.68 4.35
N TYR A 53 17.04 -16.58 4.89
CA TYR A 53 17.14 -17.01 6.28
C TYR A 53 17.75 -18.40 6.34
N ALA A 54 18.85 -18.50 7.08
CA ALA A 54 19.53 -19.76 7.32
C ALA A 54 19.10 -20.33 8.68
N ALA A 55 18.70 -21.60 8.70
CA ALA A 55 18.44 -22.36 9.92
C ALA A 55 19.67 -23.21 10.25
N ASN A 56 20.76 -22.55 10.64
CA ASN A 56 22.01 -23.23 10.95
C ASN A 56 21.90 -23.98 12.30
N GLU A 57 22.46 -25.20 12.38
CA GLU A 57 22.47 -25.97 13.63
C GLU A 57 23.14 -25.21 14.78
N GLY A 58 24.16 -24.39 14.49
CA GLY A 58 24.81 -23.52 15.47
C GLY A 58 23.94 -22.39 16.02
N TYR A 59 22.72 -22.19 15.51
CA TYR A 59 21.74 -21.27 16.11
C TYR A 59 20.86 -21.95 17.16
N ARG A 60 20.90 -23.28 17.25
CA ARG A 60 20.21 -24.02 18.31
C ARG A 60 20.98 -23.85 19.62
N THR A 61 20.25 -23.47 20.66
CA THR A 61 20.71 -23.51 22.05
C THR A 61 20.18 -24.79 22.69
N ASP A 62 20.84 -25.31 23.73
CA ASP A 62 20.44 -26.54 24.42
C ASP A 62 19.17 -26.38 25.30
N GLY A 63 18.46 -25.26 25.19
CA GLY A 63 17.26 -24.92 25.97
C GLY A 63 15.95 -25.35 25.30
N GLU A 64 14.82 -25.15 26.01
CA GLU A 64 13.46 -25.42 25.49
C GLU A 64 12.94 -24.33 24.51
N GLU A 65 13.70 -23.26 24.30
CA GLU A 65 13.31 -22.17 23.40
C GLU A 65 13.36 -22.61 21.92
N VAL A 66 12.41 -22.12 21.12
CA VAL A 66 12.38 -22.38 19.68
C VAL A 66 13.58 -21.69 19.02
N PRO A 67 14.49 -22.43 18.36
CA PRO A 67 15.65 -21.83 17.72
C PRO A 67 15.28 -20.84 16.63
N GLU A 68 15.95 -19.69 16.61
CA GLU A 68 15.68 -18.62 15.64
C GLU A 68 16.57 -18.77 14.40
N ALA A 69 15.95 -18.86 13.22
CA ALA A 69 16.65 -18.70 11.96
C ALA A 69 17.07 -17.23 11.76
N ARG A 70 18.22 -16.98 11.14
CA ARG A 70 18.77 -15.62 10.98
C ARG A 70 18.82 -15.21 9.52
N ARG A 71 18.54 -13.92 9.25
CA ARG A 71 18.68 -13.31 7.93
C ARG A 71 20.16 -13.18 7.58
N GLU A 72 20.56 -13.76 6.45
CA GLU A 72 21.86 -13.59 5.83
C GLU A 72 21.76 -12.60 4.66
N LYS A 73 22.80 -11.78 4.47
CA LYS A 73 22.87 -10.83 3.37
C LYS A 73 23.12 -11.59 2.06
N GLY A 74 22.22 -11.44 1.09
CA GLY A 74 22.41 -11.98 -0.25
C GLY A 74 22.84 -10.90 -1.23
N TRP A 75 22.23 -10.90 -2.40
CA TRP A 75 22.65 -10.09 -3.55
C TRP A 75 21.67 -8.99 -3.87
N ARG A 76 22.17 -7.92 -4.46
CA ARG A 76 21.38 -6.82 -5.02
C ARG A 76 21.57 -6.80 -6.53
N PHE A 77 20.47 -6.80 -7.27
CA PHE A 77 20.40 -6.85 -8.71
C PHE A 77 19.84 -5.54 -9.23
N GLN A 78 20.57 -4.85 -10.11
CA GLN A 78 20.04 -3.67 -10.78
C GLN A 78 19.12 -4.16 -11.91
N LEU A 79 17.83 -3.86 -11.80
CA LEU A 79 16.86 -4.18 -12.84
C LEU A 79 16.83 -3.08 -13.91
N ALA A 80 17.00 -1.83 -13.50
CA ALA A 80 17.15 -0.68 -14.40
C ALA A 80 18.11 0.34 -13.78
N SER A 81 19.02 0.87 -14.59
CA SER A 81 19.83 2.04 -14.22
C SER A 81 18.95 3.30 -14.08
N PRO A 82 19.43 4.37 -13.43
CA PRO A 82 18.70 5.65 -13.39
C PRO A 82 18.32 6.17 -14.79
N LYS A 83 19.21 5.97 -15.78
CA LYS A 83 18.94 6.36 -17.17
C LYS A 83 17.80 5.53 -17.77
N GLU A 84 17.84 4.21 -17.62
CA GLU A 84 16.76 3.34 -18.09
C GLU A 84 15.46 3.62 -17.33
N ALA A 85 15.53 3.94 -16.03
CA ALA A 85 14.37 4.29 -15.23
C ALA A 85 13.60 5.50 -15.78
N SER A 86 14.30 6.47 -16.40
CA SER A 86 13.68 7.62 -17.06
C SER A 86 12.87 7.27 -18.32
N GLU A 87 13.07 6.07 -18.86
CA GLU A 87 12.39 5.56 -20.06
C GLU A 87 11.28 4.55 -19.72
N LEU A 88 11.04 4.28 -18.43
CA LEU A 88 10.01 3.32 -17.99
C LEU A 88 8.60 3.82 -18.32
N GLU A 89 7.78 2.93 -18.85
CA GLU A 89 6.33 3.11 -18.96
C GLU A 89 5.61 2.59 -17.72
N SER A 90 6.02 1.42 -17.22
CA SER A 90 5.46 0.86 -15.99
C SER A 90 6.36 -0.22 -15.37
N VAL A 91 6.15 -0.47 -14.08
CA VAL A 91 6.71 -1.62 -13.36
C VAL A 91 5.56 -2.34 -12.67
N ALA A 92 5.45 -3.65 -12.88
CA ALA A 92 4.51 -4.50 -12.18
C ALA A 92 5.24 -5.55 -11.33
N MET A 93 4.69 -5.87 -10.17
CA MET A 93 5.19 -6.89 -9.26
C MET A 93 4.06 -7.88 -8.98
N ASP A 94 4.29 -9.15 -9.31
CA ASP A 94 3.32 -10.24 -9.17
C ASP A 94 1.94 -9.94 -9.79
N GLY A 95 1.93 -9.14 -10.87
CA GLY A 95 0.72 -8.73 -11.60
C GLY A 95 0.08 -7.43 -11.12
N GLU A 96 0.55 -6.84 -10.02
CA GLU A 96 0.09 -5.53 -9.54
C GLU A 96 1.02 -4.42 -10.03
N THR A 97 0.45 -3.30 -10.52
CA THR A 97 1.24 -2.15 -10.95
C THR A 97 1.84 -1.42 -9.76
N VAL A 98 3.17 -1.29 -9.75
CA VAL A 98 3.94 -0.57 -8.72
C VAL A 98 4.23 0.86 -9.15
N LEU A 99 4.74 1.01 -10.37
CA LEU A 99 5.06 2.29 -10.98
C LEU A 99 4.34 2.39 -12.33
N ALA A 100 3.87 3.58 -12.68
CA ALA A 100 3.36 3.86 -14.01
C ALA A 100 3.69 5.30 -14.42
N ARG A 101 4.08 5.50 -15.68
CA ARG A 101 4.28 6.83 -16.21
C ARG A 101 2.93 7.46 -16.55
N MET A 102 2.66 8.60 -15.94
CA MET A 102 1.47 9.40 -16.19
C MET A 102 1.88 10.83 -16.51
N PHE A 103 1.45 11.33 -17.66
CA PHE A 103 1.75 12.70 -18.11
C PHE A 103 3.25 13.05 -18.10
N GLY A 104 4.11 12.07 -18.37
CA GLY A 104 5.56 12.22 -18.41
C GLY A 104 6.27 11.96 -17.08
N GLU A 105 5.55 11.81 -15.98
CA GLU A 105 6.12 11.59 -14.64
C GLU A 105 5.92 10.14 -14.19
N LEU A 106 6.89 9.58 -13.48
CA LEU A 106 6.80 8.23 -12.94
C LEU A 106 6.08 8.25 -11.59
N VAL A 107 4.87 7.70 -11.55
CA VAL A 107 3.99 7.71 -10.37
C VAL A 107 4.12 6.41 -9.58
N ASP A 108 4.23 6.52 -8.25
CA ASP A 108 4.08 5.40 -7.31
C ASP A 108 2.60 5.02 -7.15
N VAL A 109 2.17 4.09 -8.00
CA VAL A 109 0.79 3.60 -8.06
C VAL A 109 0.46 2.83 -6.79
N MET A 110 1.36 2.01 -6.28
CA MET A 110 1.14 1.29 -5.03
C MET A 110 0.89 2.22 -3.85
N LYS A 111 1.64 3.33 -3.74
CA LYS A 111 1.41 4.34 -2.70
C LYS A 111 0.09 5.06 -2.88
N LEU A 112 -0.27 5.40 -4.12
CA LEU A 112 -1.57 5.99 -4.45
C LEU A 112 -2.72 5.05 -4.08
N ASP A 113 -2.64 3.78 -4.42
CA ASP A 113 -3.68 2.78 -4.17
C ASP A 113 -3.85 2.51 -2.68
N ARG A 114 -2.75 2.40 -1.94
CA ARG A 114 -2.79 2.28 -0.46
C ARG A 114 -3.45 3.51 0.17
N ALA A 115 -3.11 4.71 -0.27
CA ALA A 115 -3.74 5.93 0.22
C ALA A 115 -5.23 5.98 -0.15
N SER A 116 -5.57 5.59 -1.38
CA SER A 116 -6.94 5.52 -1.86
C SER A 116 -7.77 4.53 -1.04
N ALA A 117 -7.25 3.34 -0.73
CA ALA A 117 -7.93 2.37 0.12
C ALA A 117 -8.26 2.91 1.54
N LEU A 118 -7.44 3.83 2.06
CA LEU A 118 -7.69 4.46 3.36
C LEU A 118 -8.83 5.48 3.32
N PHE A 119 -8.96 6.24 2.22
CA PHE A 119 -9.85 7.41 2.16
C PHE A 119 -10.94 7.36 1.09
N ALA A 120 -10.65 6.90 -0.13
CA ALA A 120 -11.55 6.95 -1.29
C ALA A 120 -11.77 5.59 -1.98
N GLY A 121 -11.53 4.48 -1.27
CA GLY A 121 -11.55 3.14 -1.84
C GLY A 121 -12.94 2.68 -2.33
N PRO A 122 -13.03 1.94 -3.45
CA PRO A 122 -14.29 1.41 -3.94
C PRO A 122 -14.90 0.43 -2.94
N GLY A 123 -16.20 0.55 -2.69
CA GLY A 123 -16.93 -0.31 -1.74
C GLY A 123 -16.83 0.09 -0.26
N GLY A 124 -16.15 1.21 0.04
CA GLY A 124 -16.03 1.77 1.39
C GLY A 124 -14.59 1.75 1.89
N SER A 125 -13.96 2.93 1.90
CA SER A 125 -12.62 3.16 2.46
C SER A 125 -12.54 2.78 3.94
N VAL A 126 -11.32 2.62 4.47
CA VAL A 126 -11.11 2.38 5.91
C VAL A 126 -11.75 3.50 6.76
N ALA A 127 -11.60 4.76 6.35
CA ALA A 127 -12.23 5.91 7.01
C ALA A 127 -13.76 5.81 7.01
N SER A 128 -14.37 5.50 5.87
CA SER A 128 -15.84 5.35 5.77
C SER A 128 -16.37 4.23 6.67
N ARG A 129 -15.63 3.11 6.80
CA ARG A 129 -16.02 2.00 7.68
C ARG A 129 -15.94 2.40 9.15
N MET A 130 -14.93 3.18 9.54
CA MET A 130 -14.83 3.72 10.90
C MET A 130 -15.99 4.65 11.21
N ALA A 131 -16.33 5.59 10.32
CA ALA A 131 -17.45 6.51 10.50
C ALA A 131 -18.78 5.76 10.64
N ARG A 132 -19.06 4.80 9.74
CA ARG A 132 -20.29 3.98 9.80
C ARG A 132 -20.39 3.17 11.09
N LEU A 133 -19.28 2.60 11.55
CA LEU A 133 -19.25 1.83 12.78
C LEU A 133 -19.45 2.72 14.01
N ASN A 134 -18.84 3.91 14.03
CA ASN A 134 -19.07 4.94 15.03
C ASN A 134 -20.56 5.30 15.14
N ASP A 135 -21.22 5.55 14.01
CA ASP A 135 -22.63 5.93 13.99
C ASP A 135 -23.52 4.78 14.48
N TYR A 136 -23.24 3.55 14.03
CA TYR A 136 -23.98 2.38 14.49
C TYR A 136 -23.85 2.17 16.01
N LEU A 137 -22.62 2.19 16.54
CA LEU A 137 -22.36 1.95 17.96
C LEU A 137 -22.90 3.09 18.85
N SER A 138 -22.81 4.34 18.38
CA SER A 138 -23.38 5.49 19.10
C SER A 138 -24.90 5.36 19.25
N ASN A 139 -25.57 4.82 18.24
CA ASN A 139 -27.02 4.57 18.29
C ASN A 139 -27.40 3.33 19.11
N ALA A 140 -26.49 2.35 19.24
CA ALA A 140 -26.75 1.08 19.90
C ALA A 140 -26.40 1.07 21.41
N ASP A 141 -25.45 1.90 21.87
CA ASP A 141 -24.99 1.94 23.26
C ASP A 141 -24.75 3.39 23.74
N GLU A 142 -25.62 3.87 24.63
CA GLU A 142 -25.54 5.22 25.23
C GLU A 142 -24.22 5.46 25.97
N ARG A 143 -23.60 4.42 26.55
CA ARG A 143 -22.31 4.55 27.25
C ARG A 143 -21.19 4.83 26.26
N LEU A 144 -21.23 4.20 25.07
CA LEU A 144 -20.27 4.47 24.01
C LEU A 144 -20.51 5.86 23.40
N ALA A 145 -21.78 6.24 23.19
CA ALA A 145 -22.14 7.58 22.70
C ALA A 145 -21.64 8.70 23.63
N ALA A 146 -21.63 8.46 24.95
CA ALA A 146 -21.18 9.45 25.94
C ALA A 146 -19.64 9.53 26.09
N SER A 147 -18.86 8.68 25.43
CA SER A 147 -17.40 8.62 25.62
C SER A 147 -16.65 8.28 24.34
N SER A 148 -15.99 9.29 23.76
CA SER A 148 -15.12 9.13 22.59
C SER A 148 -13.98 8.14 22.82
N ALA A 149 -13.43 8.09 24.04
CA ALA A 149 -12.37 7.14 24.39
C ALA A 149 -12.86 5.68 24.36
N LEU A 150 -14.04 5.40 24.94
CA LEU A 150 -14.63 4.06 24.92
C LEU A 150 -15.09 3.66 23.51
N MET A 151 -15.58 4.62 22.72
CA MET A 151 -15.93 4.42 21.31
C MET A 151 -14.70 3.99 20.50
N ALA A 152 -13.60 4.76 20.61
CA ALA A 152 -12.36 4.46 19.91
C ALA A 152 -11.76 3.11 20.30
N GLU A 153 -11.76 2.78 21.60
CA GLU A 153 -11.33 1.47 22.10
C GLU A 153 -12.19 0.34 21.52
N SER A 154 -13.52 0.52 21.45
CA SER A 154 -14.44 -0.50 20.92
C SER A 154 -14.28 -0.73 19.42
N ILE A 155 -13.89 0.31 18.67
CA ILE A 155 -13.56 0.22 17.25
C ILE A 155 -12.14 -0.35 17.03
N GLY A 156 -11.28 -0.28 18.04
CA GLY A 156 -9.90 -0.77 17.98
C GLY A 156 -8.91 0.24 17.42
N VAL A 157 -9.14 1.54 17.64
CA VAL A 157 -8.31 2.64 17.13
C VAL A 157 -7.95 3.63 18.23
N ALA A 158 -6.94 4.45 17.99
CA ALA A 158 -6.66 5.61 18.84
C ALA A 158 -7.76 6.69 18.66
N PRO A 159 -8.13 7.44 19.72
CA PRO A 159 -9.18 8.46 19.64
C PRO A 159 -8.96 9.52 18.55
N ASP A 160 -7.73 10.01 18.40
CA ASP A 160 -7.36 11.00 17.38
C ASP A 160 -7.51 10.45 15.95
N VAL A 161 -7.27 9.15 15.76
CA VAL A 161 -7.46 8.47 14.47
C VAL A 161 -8.94 8.39 14.12
N LEU A 162 -9.80 8.07 15.10
CA LEU A 162 -11.25 8.03 14.89
C LEU A 162 -11.81 9.40 14.49
N GLU A 163 -11.43 10.46 15.22
CA GLU A 163 -11.84 11.83 14.90
C GLU A 163 -11.41 12.25 13.49
N ARG A 164 -10.16 11.95 13.11
CA ARG A 164 -9.65 12.25 11.77
C ARG A 164 -10.33 11.44 10.67
N ALA A 165 -10.69 10.18 10.93
CA ALA A 165 -11.41 9.35 9.98
C ALA A 165 -12.82 9.88 9.73
N ILE A 166 -13.54 10.29 10.79
CA ILE A 166 -14.87 10.92 10.68
C ILE A 166 -14.79 12.23 9.89
N ALA A 167 -13.81 13.08 10.20
CA ALA A 167 -13.60 14.33 9.48
C ALA A 167 -13.25 14.11 7.99
N ALA A 168 -12.42 13.10 7.68
CA ALA A 168 -12.08 12.74 6.31
C ALA A 168 -13.28 12.21 5.52
N GLU A 169 -14.19 11.47 6.17
CA GLU A 169 -15.45 11.03 5.55
C GLU A 169 -16.39 12.22 5.31
N ALA A 170 -16.53 13.13 6.27
CA ALA A 170 -17.33 14.33 6.11
C ALA A 170 -16.84 15.23 4.97
N ALA A 171 -15.52 15.29 4.74
CA ALA A 171 -14.93 16.05 3.64
C ALA A 171 -15.20 15.45 2.24
N GLN A 172 -15.69 14.20 2.15
CA GLN A 172 -16.10 13.59 0.88
C GLN A 172 -17.55 13.91 0.50
N MET A 173 -18.40 14.36 1.45
CA MET A 173 -19.73 14.84 1.10
C MET A 173 -19.60 16.14 0.32
N GLU A 174 -20.20 16.20 -0.87
CA GLU A 174 -20.37 17.49 -1.55
C GLU A 174 -21.21 18.41 -0.67
N PRO A 175 -20.90 19.73 -0.63
CA PRO A 175 -21.80 20.68 -0.01
C PRO A 175 -23.18 20.50 -0.65
N ALA A 176 -24.23 20.43 0.15
CA ALA A 176 -25.59 20.44 -0.38
C ALA A 176 -25.72 21.66 -1.31
N ASP A 177 -26.17 21.44 -2.55
CA ASP A 177 -26.59 22.51 -3.44
C ASP A 177 -27.79 23.22 -2.79
N ASP A 178 -27.52 24.12 -1.85
CA ASP A 178 -28.47 25.09 -1.33
C ASP A 178 -28.62 26.24 -2.33
N GLU A 179 -28.81 25.92 -3.62
CA GLU A 179 -29.17 26.88 -4.67
C GLU A 179 -30.21 26.28 -5.62
N GLU A 180 -31.36 25.86 -5.09
CA GLU A 180 -32.63 26.20 -5.74
C GLU A 180 -32.85 27.72 -5.55
N SER A 181 -31.97 28.53 -6.16
CA SER A 181 -32.30 29.92 -6.46
C SER A 181 -33.49 29.89 -7.41
N ASP A 182 -34.67 30.11 -6.88
CA ASP A 182 -35.66 31.12 -7.27
C ASP A 182 -35.49 31.84 -8.63
N TRP A 183 -35.15 31.13 -9.71
CA TRP A 183 -35.10 31.66 -11.08
C TRP A 183 -36.45 31.54 -11.80
N MET A 184 -37.51 31.14 -11.08
CA MET A 184 -38.88 31.02 -11.60
C MET A 184 -39.89 32.02 -10.99
N GLU A 185 -39.46 32.99 -10.18
CA GLU A 185 -40.27 34.18 -9.85
C GLU A 185 -40.06 35.29 -10.90
N GLY A 186 -40.53 35.08 -12.12
CA GLY A 186 -40.41 36.09 -13.18
C GLY A 186 -41.30 35.96 -14.41
N TYR A 187 -42.17 34.95 -14.48
CA TYR A 187 -43.13 34.80 -15.58
C TYR A 187 -44.51 34.49 -15.04
N GLY A 188 -45.19 35.53 -14.55
CA GLY A 188 -46.58 35.43 -14.13
C GLY A 188 -47.10 36.71 -13.49
N ASP A 189 -47.26 37.77 -14.29
CA ASP A 189 -48.56 38.47 -14.33
C ASP A 189 -48.64 39.36 -15.58
N ASP A 190 -49.86 39.40 -16.12
CA ASP A 190 -50.34 39.98 -17.39
C ASP A 190 -49.93 41.43 -17.71
#